data_AF-M2QFJ4-F1
#
_entry.id   AF-M2QFJ4-F1
#
_cell.length_a   1.000
_cell.length_b   1.000
_cell.length_c   1.000
_cell.angle_alpha   90.00
_cell.angle_beta   90.00
_cell.angle_gamma   90.00
#
_symmetry.space_group_name_H-M   'P 1'
#
loop_
_entity.id
_entity.type
_entity.pdbx_description
1 polymer ?
#
loop_
_entity_poly.entity_id
_entity_poly.type
_entity_poly.pdbx_seq_one_letter_code
_entity_poly.pdbx_strand_id
1 'polypeptide(L)'
;FRQFKVDLGEPEPIEKIPIVQSKQVPLHAININESPTAGNGEALKNIFKQANIRSHGEDEIQGRQDISDHVILVHGDLATGKQIDTLQWSCSEEKMSWRKYQHIIFMMGLFHLKMACAKAVWKLCIVPKAARADKTCLMAEVNKQGKLSVSSDFVECMR
;
A
#
# COMPACT_ATOMS: atom_id res chain seq x y z
N PHE A 1 6.20 26.68 12.86
CA PHE A 1 5.67 25.70 13.83
C PHE A 1 6.29 25.78 15.22
N ARG A 2 7.59 26.07 15.40
CA ARG A 2 8.24 26.15 16.73
C ARG A 2 7.65 27.20 17.68
N GLN A 3 7.14 28.31 17.14
CA GLN A 3 6.51 29.40 17.89
C GLN A 3 5.19 29.01 18.59
N PHE A 4 4.53 27.95 18.12
CA PHE A 4 3.26 27.45 18.70
C PHE A 4 3.48 26.38 19.77
N LYS A 5 4.75 26.06 20.12
CA LYS A 5 5.07 24.98 21.05
C LYS A 5 4.55 25.24 22.47
N VAL A 6 4.39 26.50 22.86
CA VAL A 6 3.88 26.88 24.18
C VAL A 6 2.35 26.75 24.23
N ASP A 7 1.67 26.95 23.10
CA ASP A 7 0.21 26.91 22.98
C ASP A 7 -0.32 25.51 22.65
N LEU A 8 0.50 24.69 22.00
CA LEU A 8 0.21 23.29 21.71
C LEU A 8 0.55 22.45 22.95
N GLY A 9 -0.45 22.22 23.81
CA GLY A 9 -0.37 21.25 24.90
C GLY A 9 -0.09 19.82 24.40
N GLU A 10 -0.06 18.84 25.30
CA GLU A 10 0.06 17.45 24.87
C GLU A 10 -1.16 17.04 24.03
N PRO A 11 -0.98 16.40 22.87
CA PRO A 11 -2.09 16.00 22.01
C PRO A 11 -2.99 15.02 22.77
N GLU A 12 -4.26 15.38 22.92
CA GLU A 12 -5.24 14.47 23.51
C GLU A 12 -5.49 13.30 22.55
N PRO A 13 -5.35 12.04 23.02
CA PRO A 13 -5.63 10.88 22.19
C PRO A 13 -7.14 10.76 21.91
N ILE A 14 -7.53 11.09 20.68
CA ILE A 14 -8.93 11.08 20.20
C ILE A 14 -9.46 9.64 20.06
N GLU A 15 -8.66 8.74 19.51
CA GLU A 15 -8.98 7.30 19.40
C GLU A 15 -7.85 6.50 20.05
N LYS A 16 -8.06 6.07 21.30
CA LYS A 16 -7.16 5.13 21.96
C LYS A 16 -7.38 3.75 21.36
N ILE A 17 -6.37 3.21 20.68
CA ILE A 17 -6.36 1.78 20.33
C ILE A 17 -6.50 1.00 21.63
N PRO A 18 -7.51 0.12 21.77
CA PRO A 18 -7.68 -0.67 22.97
C PRO A 18 -6.43 -1.49 23.25
N ILE A 19 -5.90 -1.44 24.49
CA ILE A 19 -4.77 -2.28 24.93
C ILE A 19 -5.29 -3.69 25.27
N VAL A 20 -6.08 -4.25 24.36
CA VAL A 20 -6.64 -5.59 24.49
C VAL A 20 -6.25 -6.33 23.23
N GLN A 21 -5.75 -7.54 23.39
CA GLN A 21 -5.33 -8.34 22.25
C GLN A 21 -6.55 -8.62 21.37
N SER A 22 -6.52 -8.13 20.13
CA SER A 22 -7.55 -8.44 19.15
C SER A 22 -7.58 -9.93 18.87
N LYS A 23 -8.80 -10.50 18.80
CA LYS A 23 -8.98 -11.87 18.35
C LYS A 23 -8.68 -11.94 16.85
N GLN A 24 -7.53 -12.51 16.51
CA GLN A 24 -7.14 -12.72 15.13
C GLN A 24 -7.67 -14.08 14.65
N VAL A 25 -8.45 -14.07 13.58
CA VAL A 25 -8.85 -15.29 12.88
C VAL A 25 -7.98 -15.42 11.64
N PRO A 26 -7.23 -16.52 11.46
CA PRO A 26 -6.43 -16.72 10.27
C PRO A 26 -7.25 -16.64 8.99
N LEU A 27 -6.70 -15.95 8.01
CA LEU A 27 -7.32 -15.82 6.70
C LEU A 27 -7.26 -17.15 5.96
N HIS A 28 -8.39 -17.68 5.47
CA HIS A 28 -8.41 -18.94 4.72
C HIS A 28 -7.59 -18.86 3.42
N ALA A 29 -7.45 -17.66 2.86
CA ALA A 29 -6.64 -17.42 1.69
C ALA A 29 -5.16 -17.76 1.88
N ILE A 30 -4.65 -17.88 3.11
CA ILE A 30 -3.25 -18.26 3.37
C ILE A 30 -2.87 -19.63 2.79
N ASN A 31 -3.85 -20.51 2.59
CA ASN A 31 -3.64 -21.85 2.05
C ASN A 31 -3.77 -21.90 0.51
N ILE A 32 -3.96 -20.76 -0.14
CA ILE A 32 -4.16 -20.66 -1.58
C ILE A 32 -2.86 -20.22 -2.22
N ASN A 33 -2.46 -20.93 -3.27
CA ASN A 33 -1.33 -20.50 -4.07
C ASN A 33 -1.75 -19.33 -4.97
N GLU A 34 -1.27 -18.14 -4.66
CA GLU A 34 -1.55 -16.88 -5.37
C GLU A 34 -0.66 -16.68 -6.62
N SER A 35 0.24 -17.62 -6.94
CA SER A 35 1.09 -17.49 -8.14
C SER A 35 0.31 -17.51 -9.46
N PRO A 36 -0.75 -18.31 -9.64
CA PRO A 36 -1.60 -18.27 -10.83
C PRO A 36 -2.71 -17.22 -10.70
N THR A 37 -3.16 -16.64 -11.82
CA THR A 37 -4.30 -15.69 -11.84
C THR A 37 -5.58 -16.26 -11.21
N ALA A 38 -5.86 -17.56 -11.43
CA ALA A 38 -7.00 -18.24 -10.83
C ALA A 38 -6.88 -18.31 -9.29
N GLY A 39 -5.67 -18.54 -8.77
CA GLY A 39 -5.39 -18.54 -7.34
C GLY A 39 -5.62 -17.19 -6.68
N ASN A 40 -5.26 -16.09 -7.37
CA ASN A 40 -5.55 -14.73 -6.89
C ASN A 40 -7.06 -14.46 -6.77
N GLY A 41 -7.83 -14.88 -7.78
CA GLY A 41 -9.29 -14.78 -7.73
C GLY A 41 -9.88 -15.61 -6.58
N GLU A 42 -9.33 -16.79 -6.32
CA GLU A 42 -9.76 -17.66 -5.21
C GLU A 42 -9.40 -17.06 -3.84
N ALA A 43 -8.21 -16.47 -3.70
CA ALA A 43 -7.77 -15.77 -2.50
C ALA A 43 -8.72 -14.61 -2.16
N LEU A 44 -9.02 -13.75 -3.14
CA LEU A 44 -9.96 -12.64 -2.97
C LEU A 44 -11.38 -13.11 -2.62
N LYS A 45 -11.87 -14.16 -3.27
CA LYS A 45 -13.18 -14.75 -2.93
C LYS A 45 -13.21 -15.26 -1.48
N ASN A 46 -12.14 -15.89 -1.01
CA ASN A 46 -12.06 -16.37 0.37
C ASN A 46 -11.99 -15.21 1.37
N ILE A 47 -11.25 -14.15 1.05
CA ILE A 47 -11.22 -12.91 1.84
C ILE A 47 -12.61 -12.31 1.95
N PHE A 48 -13.31 -12.09 0.84
CA PHE A 48 -14.65 -11.52 0.84
C PHE A 48 -15.65 -12.40 1.58
N LYS A 49 -15.53 -13.73 1.43
CA LYS A 49 -16.38 -14.69 2.15
C LYS A 49 -16.16 -14.60 3.66
N GLN A 50 -14.92 -14.53 4.14
CA GLN A 50 -14.60 -14.40 5.56
C GLN A 50 -14.96 -13.02 6.13
N ALA A 51 -14.79 -11.96 5.33
CA ALA A 51 -15.18 -10.60 5.68
C ALA A 51 -16.69 -10.35 5.57
N ASN A 52 -17.47 -11.36 5.17
CA ASN A 52 -18.93 -11.29 4.97
C ASN A 52 -19.36 -10.24 3.91
N ILE A 53 -18.52 -10.00 2.92
CA ILE A 53 -18.70 -9.05 1.82
C ILE A 53 -19.34 -9.76 0.61
N ARG A 54 -20.36 -9.14 -0.02
CA ARG A 54 -20.97 -9.62 -1.28
C ARG A 54 -21.44 -8.46 -2.18
N SER A 55 -21.72 -8.78 -3.44
CA SER A 55 -22.44 -7.91 -4.38
C SER A 55 -23.92 -8.22 -4.39
N HIS A 56 -24.72 -7.17 -4.63
CA HIS A 56 -26.13 -7.27 -4.99
C HIS A 56 -26.37 -8.31 -6.10
N GLY A 57 -27.27 -9.27 -5.84
CA GLY A 57 -27.75 -10.24 -6.84
C GLY A 57 -27.05 -11.60 -6.93
N GLU A 58 -25.99 -11.88 -6.14
CA GLU A 58 -25.30 -13.19 -6.22
C GLU A 58 -25.60 -14.18 -5.08
N ASP A 59 -26.40 -13.86 -4.06
CA ASP A 59 -26.90 -14.83 -3.05
C ASP A 59 -27.90 -14.14 -2.09
N GLU A 60 -29.19 -14.52 -2.11
CA GLU A 60 -30.22 -14.06 -1.16
C GLU A 60 -30.08 -14.72 0.23
N ILE A 61 -28.92 -14.56 0.88
CA ILE A 61 -28.74 -15.02 2.27
C ILE A 61 -28.82 -13.81 3.20
N GLN A 62 -29.82 -13.82 4.09
CA GLN A 62 -30.08 -12.76 5.07
C GLN A 62 -28.83 -12.47 5.92
N GLY A 63 -28.49 -11.18 6.09
CA GLY A 63 -27.46 -10.71 7.04
C GLY A 63 -26.08 -10.39 6.48
N ARG A 64 -25.90 -10.26 5.15
CA ARG A 64 -24.64 -9.78 4.55
C ARG A 64 -24.74 -8.33 4.08
N GLN A 65 -23.62 -7.61 4.16
CA GLN A 65 -23.53 -6.21 3.74
C GLN A 65 -23.29 -6.15 2.23
N ASP A 66 -24.19 -5.47 1.52
CA ASP A 66 -23.97 -5.11 0.11
C ASP A 66 -22.96 -3.96 0.05
N ILE A 67 -21.94 -4.12 -0.80
CA ILE A 67 -20.88 -3.13 -0.99
C ILE A 67 -20.87 -2.54 -2.39
N SER A 68 -21.98 -2.64 -3.11
CA SER A 68 -22.14 -2.11 -4.47
C SER A 68 -21.72 -0.64 -4.62
N ASP A 69 -21.93 0.18 -3.59
CA ASP A 69 -21.55 1.60 -3.53
C ASP A 69 -20.18 1.86 -2.85
N HIS A 70 -19.40 0.82 -2.57
CA HIS A 70 -18.11 0.91 -1.88
C HIS A 70 -16.96 0.33 -2.70
N VAL A 71 -15.76 0.87 -2.43
CA VAL A 71 -14.51 0.35 -2.98
C VAL A 71 -13.71 -0.35 -1.90
N ILE A 72 -13.02 -1.43 -2.26
CA ILE A 72 -12.11 -2.16 -1.39
C ILE A 72 -10.70 -1.71 -1.73
N LEU A 73 -10.06 -1.07 -0.76
CA LEU A 73 -8.67 -0.68 -0.86
C LEU A 73 -7.79 -1.87 -0.45
N VAL A 74 -6.97 -2.37 -1.38
CA VAL A 74 -6.02 -3.44 -1.10
C VAL A 74 -4.63 -2.86 -1.13
N HIS A 75 -3.89 -2.99 -0.03
CA HIS A 75 -2.49 -2.59 0.02
C HIS A 75 -1.58 -3.81 0.11
N GLY A 76 -0.43 -3.75 -0.56
CA GLY A 76 0.50 -4.86 -0.60
C GLY A 76 1.80 -4.49 -1.30
N ASP A 77 2.55 -5.52 -1.66
CA ASP A 77 3.73 -5.33 -2.47
C ASP A 77 3.38 -5.09 -3.95
N LEU A 78 4.37 -4.73 -4.77
CA LEU A 78 4.14 -4.53 -6.21
C LEU A 78 3.73 -5.82 -6.94
N ALA A 79 4.08 -7.00 -6.40
CA ALA A 79 3.66 -8.27 -6.97
C ALA A 79 2.16 -8.50 -6.74
N THR A 80 1.65 -8.17 -5.55
CA THR A 80 0.22 -8.14 -5.23
C THR A 80 -0.54 -7.23 -6.20
N GLY A 81 -0.02 -6.02 -6.45
CA GLY A 81 -0.62 -5.10 -7.41
C GLY A 81 -0.71 -5.69 -8.82
N LYS A 82 0.39 -6.27 -9.31
CA LYS A 82 0.43 -6.93 -10.62
C LYS A 82 -0.53 -8.11 -10.74
N GLN A 83 -0.68 -8.88 -9.66
CA GLN A 83 -1.63 -10.01 -9.60
C GLN A 83 -3.08 -9.53 -9.69
N ILE A 84 -3.42 -8.45 -8.97
CA ILE A 84 -4.75 -7.81 -9.05
C ILE A 84 -5.01 -7.27 -10.47
N ASP A 85 -4.04 -6.57 -11.05
CA ASP A 85 -4.16 -6.04 -12.42
C ASP A 85 -4.39 -7.16 -13.43
N THR A 86 -3.63 -8.26 -13.30
CA THR A 86 -3.76 -9.43 -14.18
C THR A 86 -5.13 -10.10 -14.02
N LEU A 87 -5.65 -10.17 -12.80
CA LEU A 87 -6.98 -10.70 -12.52
C LEU A 87 -8.07 -9.82 -13.15
N GLN A 88 -8.03 -8.51 -12.92
CA GLN A 88 -8.97 -7.55 -13.51
C GLN A 88 -8.93 -7.58 -15.04
N TRP A 89 -7.73 -7.68 -15.61
CA TRP A 89 -7.54 -7.85 -17.05
C TRP A 89 -8.17 -9.16 -17.55
N SER A 90 -7.92 -10.28 -16.86
CA SER A 90 -8.48 -11.57 -17.24
C SER A 90 -10.01 -11.62 -17.16
N CYS A 91 -10.61 -10.80 -16.29
CA CYS A 91 -12.04 -10.70 -16.12
C CYS A 91 -12.67 -9.50 -16.86
N SER A 92 -11.94 -8.79 -17.73
CA SER A 92 -12.40 -7.53 -18.34
C SER A 92 -13.63 -7.67 -19.22
N GLU A 93 -13.90 -8.87 -19.74
CA GLU A 93 -15.04 -9.17 -20.63
C GLU A 93 -16.32 -9.54 -19.88
N GLU A 94 -16.25 -9.70 -18.55
CA GLU A 94 -17.41 -10.06 -17.73
C GLU A 94 -18.48 -8.97 -17.74
N LYS A 95 -19.76 -9.34 -17.71
CA LYS A 95 -20.86 -8.36 -17.81
C LYS A 95 -21.01 -7.51 -16.54
N MET A 96 -20.72 -8.08 -15.38
CA MET A 96 -20.93 -7.42 -14.09
C MET A 96 -19.64 -6.81 -13.55
N SER A 97 -19.71 -5.56 -13.08
CA SER A 97 -18.57 -4.85 -12.47
C SER A 97 -17.96 -5.62 -11.28
N TRP A 98 -18.79 -6.33 -10.52
CA TRP A 98 -18.36 -7.23 -9.45
C TRP A 98 -17.42 -8.34 -9.95
N ARG A 99 -17.82 -9.05 -11.02
CA ARG A 99 -17.03 -10.15 -11.60
C ARG A 99 -15.76 -9.67 -12.29
N LYS A 100 -15.72 -8.40 -12.70
CA LYS A 100 -14.53 -7.71 -13.19
C LYS A 100 -13.57 -7.29 -12.08
N TYR A 101 -13.96 -7.43 -10.80
CA TYR A 101 -13.19 -6.96 -9.64
C TYR A 101 -12.86 -5.45 -9.69
N GLN A 102 -13.69 -4.63 -10.35
CA GLN A 102 -13.43 -3.18 -10.51
C GLN A 102 -13.51 -2.39 -9.20
N HIS A 103 -14.24 -2.92 -8.21
CA HIS A 103 -14.35 -2.34 -6.87
C HIS A 103 -13.05 -2.50 -6.07
N ILE A 104 -12.09 -3.31 -6.53
CA ILE A 104 -10.79 -3.49 -5.88
C ILE A 104 -9.81 -2.44 -6.42
N ILE A 105 -9.33 -1.56 -5.54
CA ILE A 105 -8.33 -0.56 -5.88
C ILE A 105 -7.04 -0.91 -5.15
N PHE A 106 -5.99 -1.24 -5.91
CA PHE A 106 -4.68 -1.48 -5.35
C PHE A 106 -3.99 -0.16 -4.96
N MET A 107 -3.48 -0.11 -3.73
CA MET A 107 -2.63 0.96 -3.23
C MET A 107 -1.25 0.41 -2.93
N MET A 108 -0.21 1.02 -3.51
CA MET A 108 1.16 0.62 -3.19
C MET A 108 1.42 0.78 -1.69
N GLY A 109 2.02 -0.24 -1.07
CA GLY A 109 2.40 -0.15 0.33
C GLY A 109 3.37 1.01 0.59
N LEU A 110 3.31 1.59 1.79
CA LEU A 110 4.20 2.71 2.20
C LEU A 110 5.68 2.38 2.02
N PHE A 111 6.05 1.10 2.17
CA PHE A 111 7.39 0.63 1.89
C PHE A 111 7.82 0.87 0.43
N HIS A 112 6.98 0.49 -0.53
CA HIS A 112 7.26 0.72 -1.96
C HIS A 112 7.26 2.20 -2.31
N LEU A 113 6.37 2.98 -1.70
CA LEU A 113 6.37 4.42 -1.89
C LEU A 113 7.70 5.04 -1.41
N LYS A 114 8.15 4.69 -0.19
CA LYS A 114 9.43 5.15 0.34
C LYS A 114 10.61 4.72 -0.53
N MET A 115 10.61 3.47 -1.02
CA MET A 115 11.65 2.96 -1.91
C MET A 115 11.65 3.70 -3.26
N ALA A 116 10.47 3.95 -3.84
CA ALA A 116 10.34 4.69 -5.09
C ALA A 116 10.81 6.15 -4.94
N CYS A 117 10.45 6.82 -3.83
CA CYS A 117 10.93 8.15 -3.49
C CYS A 117 12.46 8.16 -3.32
N ALA A 118 13.02 7.22 -2.58
CA ALA A 118 14.46 7.10 -2.40
C ALA A 118 15.17 6.89 -3.75
N LYS A 119 14.64 6.02 -4.61
CA LYS A 119 15.17 5.79 -5.97
C LYS A 119 15.07 7.02 -6.87
N ALA A 120 14.00 7.80 -6.75
CA ALA A 120 13.83 9.05 -7.48
C ALA A 120 14.86 10.10 -7.04
N VAL A 121 15.02 10.30 -5.73
CA VAL A 121 16.05 11.19 -5.17
C VAL A 121 17.45 10.74 -5.59
N TRP A 122 17.73 9.44 -5.53
CA TRP A 122 18.99 8.89 -5.98
C TRP A 122 19.27 9.20 -7.45
N LYS A 123 18.32 8.90 -8.35
CA LYS A 123 18.48 9.13 -9.79
C LYS A 123 18.56 10.61 -10.18
N LEU A 124 17.86 11.48 -9.48
CA LEU A 124 17.78 12.91 -9.82
C LEU A 124 18.92 13.71 -9.19
N CYS A 125 19.19 13.49 -7.91
CA CYS A 125 20.06 14.36 -7.11
C CYS A 125 21.44 13.78 -6.84
N ILE A 126 21.60 12.44 -6.89
CA ILE A 126 22.84 11.78 -6.45
C ILE A 126 23.61 11.15 -7.61
N VAL A 127 22.96 10.41 -8.51
CA VAL A 127 23.61 9.73 -9.64
C VAL A 127 24.29 10.73 -10.60
N PRO A 128 23.60 11.76 -11.11
CA PRO A 128 24.16 12.62 -12.14
C PRO A 128 25.30 13.47 -11.56
N LYS A 129 26.47 13.45 -12.20
CA LYS A 129 27.62 14.27 -11.76
C LYS A 129 27.30 15.76 -11.83
N ALA A 130 26.55 16.19 -12.85
CA ALA A 130 26.09 17.58 -12.99
C ALA A 130 25.20 18.01 -11.82
N ALA A 131 24.27 17.14 -11.39
CA ALA A 131 23.39 17.41 -10.25
C ALA A 131 24.15 17.49 -8.92
N ARG A 132 25.35 16.92 -8.81
CA ARG A 132 26.23 17.02 -7.62
C ARG A 132 27.18 18.22 -7.63
N ALA A 133 27.40 18.82 -8.80
CA ALA A 133 28.33 19.95 -8.96
C ALA A 133 27.62 21.31 -8.82
N ASP A 134 26.29 21.33 -8.81
CA ASP A 134 25.51 22.56 -8.66
C ASP A 134 25.62 23.12 -7.23
N LYS A 135 25.69 24.45 -7.10
CA LYS A 135 25.80 25.16 -5.81
C LYS A 135 24.55 24.99 -4.94
N THR A 136 23.40 24.73 -5.57
CA THR A 136 22.11 24.45 -4.91
C THR A 136 21.82 22.95 -4.79
N CYS A 137 22.79 22.07 -5.10
CA CYS A 137 22.55 20.64 -5.06
C CYS A 137 22.25 20.12 -3.64
N LEU A 138 21.54 18.99 -3.59
CA LEU A 138 21.20 18.31 -2.35
C LEU A 138 22.44 18.02 -1.49
N MET A 139 23.57 17.65 -2.09
CA MET A 139 24.80 17.35 -1.37
C MET A 139 25.42 18.60 -0.71
N ALA A 140 25.38 19.74 -1.39
CA ALA A 140 25.84 21.01 -0.85
C ALA A 140 24.96 21.46 0.34
N GLU A 141 23.66 21.22 0.26
CA GLU A 141 22.72 21.52 1.35
C GLU A 141 22.90 20.60 2.56
N VAL A 142 23.04 19.28 2.34
CA VAL A 142 23.34 18.31 3.41
C VAL A 142 24.66 18.66 4.11
N ASN A 143 25.69 19.05 3.36
CA ASN A 143 26.98 19.47 3.92
C ASN A 143 26.89 20.74 4.79
N LYS A 144 26.00 21.69 4.46
CA LYS A 144 25.77 22.89 5.28
C LYS A 144 25.09 22.58 6.62
N GLN A 145 24.28 21.52 6.68
CA GLN A 145 23.50 21.18 7.87
C GLN A 145 24.27 20.33 8.90
N GLY A 146 25.51 19.93 8.62
CA GLY A 146 26.47 19.40 9.60
C GLY A 146 26.07 18.09 10.32
N LYS A 147 25.03 17.39 9.87
CA LYS A 147 24.52 16.17 10.51
C LYS A 147 24.00 15.18 9.47
N LEU A 148 24.89 14.43 8.82
CA LEU A 148 24.69 13.04 8.39
C LEU A 148 25.85 12.62 7.47
N SER A 149 26.69 11.70 7.95
CA SER A 149 27.48 10.85 7.07
C SER A 149 26.53 9.84 6.44
N VAL A 150 26.33 9.90 5.13
CA VAL A 150 25.59 8.86 4.40
C VAL A 150 26.43 7.58 4.49
N SER A 151 25.97 6.59 5.26
CA SER A 151 26.64 5.29 5.34
C SER A 151 26.68 4.64 3.95
N SER A 152 27.82 4.02 3.62
CA SER A 152 27.99 3.18 2.44
C SER A 152 26.95 2.05 2.36
N ASP A 153 26.36 1.66 3.48
CA ASP A 153 25.45 0.51 3.57
C ASP A 153 24.09 0.79 2.91
N PHE A 154 23.67 2.06 2.81
CA PHE A 154 22.45 2.44 2.08
C PHE A 154 22.63 2.30 0.56
N VAL A 155 23.87 2.29 0.07
CA VAL A 155 24.22 2.19 -1.35
C VAL A 155 24.04 0.77 -1.88
N GLU A 156 24.18 -0.24 -1.02
CA GLU A 156 24.10 -1.65 -1.43
C GLU A 156 22.66 -2.15 -1.55
N CYS A 157 21.73 -1.61 -0.75
CA CYS A 157 20.32 -2.00 -0.76
C CYS A 157 19.51 -1.50 -1.99
N MET A 158 20.09 -0.62 -2.81
CA MET A 158 19.41 0.00 -3.97
C MET A 158 20.00 -0.37 -5.33
N ARG A 159 20.95 -1.33 -5.38
CA ARG A 159 21.41 -1.95 -6.63
C ARG A 159 20.45 -3.02 -7.12
#